data_AF-A0A1T5ICR7-F1
#
_entry.id   AF-A0A1T5ICR7-F1
#
_cell.length_a   1.000
_cell.length_b   1.000
_cell.length_c   1.000
_cell.angle_alpha   90.00
_cell.angle_beta   90.00
_cell.angle_gamma   90.00
#
_symmetry.space_group_name_H-M   'P 1'
#
loop_
_entity.id
_entity.type
_entity.pdbx_description
1 polymer ?
#
loop_
_entity_poly.entity_id
_entity_poly.type
_entity_poly.pdbx_seq_one_letter_code
_entity_poly.pdbx_strand_id
1 'polypeptide(L)'
;MSYYHKWKERNPDAKKYNLNLKDNINIRYVSLEETAGQASLTYLSTLAVLQLDAILTNAVLVETTPINQNKKNQHGFMRMLRMTYNCPGIGQVKMLVGVKKSDKSKVQYCITAIDATKNRRPK
;
A
#
# COMPACT_ATOMS: atom_id res chain seq x y z
N MET A 1 12.27 13.87 14.79
CA MET A 1 10.91 13.35 14.51
C MET A 1 10.60 13.51 13.03
N SER A 2 10.19 12.43 12.35
CA SER A 2 9.87 12.44 10.91
C SER A 2 8.57 13.21 10.62
N TYR A 3 8.52 13.95 9.50
CA TYR A 3 7.35 14.71 9.01
C TYR A 3 6.05 13.90 9.06
N TYR A 4 6.13 12.62 8.73
CA TYR A 4 4.98 11.71 8.66
C TYR A 4 4.46 11.24 10.01
N HIS A 5 5.32 11.21 11.04
CA HIS A 5 4.87 11.00 12.41
C HIS A 5 3.92 12.13 12.82
N LYS A 6 4.35 13.38 12.59
CA LYS A 6 3.53 14.59 12.80
C LYS A 6 2.28 14.62 11.93
N TRP A 7 2.33 14.08 10.71
CA TRP A 7 1.14 14.00 9.85
C TRP A 7 0.11 13.00 10.37
N LYS A 8 0.57 11.82 10.83
CA LYS A 8 -0.28 10.78 11.43
C LYS A 8 -0.96 11.25 12.72
N GLU A 9 -0.25 12.02 13.53
CA GLU A 9 -0.80 12.64 14.74
C GLU A 9 -1.84 13.72 14.41
N ARG A 10 -1.61 14.49 13.34
CA ARG A 10 -2.57 15.51 12.87
C ARG A 10 -3.79 14.94 12.14
N ASN A 11 -3.68 13.74 11.56
CA ASN A 11 -4.75 13.10 10.80
C ASN A 11 -5.04 11.69 11.34
N PRO A 12 -5.53 11.58 12.59
CA PRO A 12 -5.81 10.29 13.20
C PRO A 12 -6.92 9.52 12.49
N ASP A 13 -7.83 10.19 11.79
CA ASP A 13 -8.99 9.57 11.13
C ASP A 13 -8.86 9.48 9.60
N ALA A 14 -7.66 9.66 9.06
CA ALA A 14 -7.42 9.53 7.62
C ALA A 14 -7.77 8.12 7.12
N LYS A 15 -8.94 8.01 6.50
CA LYS A 15 -9.48 6.78 5.91
C LYS A 15 -10.07 7.08 4.55
N LYS A 16 -9.93 6.13 3.63
CA LYS A 16 -10.52 6.19 2.30
C LYS A 16 -11.37 4.95 2.07
N TYR A 17 -12.57 5.14 1.55
CA TYR A 17 -13.43 4.02 1.18
C TYR A 17 -12.96 3.43 -0.15
N ASN A 18 -12.72 2.12 -0.18
CA ASN A 18 -12.41 1.39 -1.40
C ASN A 18 -13.68 0.73 -1.95
N LEU A 19 -14.01 1.01 -3.19
CA LEU A 19 -15.24 0.55 -3.85
C LEU A 19 -15.26 -0.97 -4.06
N ASN A 20 -14.12 -1.55 -4.43
CA ASN A 20 -14.00 -2.97 -4.74
C ASN A 20 -13.92 -3.84 -3.49
N LEU A 21 -13.33 -3.31 -2.41
CA LEU A 21 -13.25 -3.98 -1.12
C LEU A 21 -14.52 -3.76 -0.29
N LYS A 22 -15.35 -2.77 -0.65
CA LYS A 22 -16.53 -2.31 0.10
C LYS A 22 -16.22 -1.98 1.56
N ASP A 23 -15.04 -1.43 1.81
CA ASP A 23 -14.56 -1.14 3.16
C ASP A 23 -13.56 0.02 3.18
N ASN A 24 -13.34 0.58 4.36
CA ASN A 24 -12.42 1.68 4.58
C ASN A 24 -10.98 1.20 4.79
N ILE A 25 -10.03 1.86 4.12
CA ILE A 25 -8.60 1.67 4.29
C ILE A 25 -8.04 2.90 5.02
N ASN A 26 -7.43 2.66 6.18
CA ASN A 26 -6.76 3.70 6.96
C ASN A 26 -5.41 4.04 6.33
N ILE A 27 -5.18 5.31 6.06
CA ILE A 27 -3.95 5.82 5.46
C ILE A 27 -2.97 6.10 6.60
N ARG A 28 -2.01 5.20 6.83
CA ARG A 28 -1.06 5.32 7.95
C ARG A 28 0.41 5.30 7.54
N TYR A 29 0.68 5.11 6.24
CA TYR A 29 2.03 5.04 5.68
C TYR A 29 2.98 4.18 6.54
N VAL A 30 2.50 3.00 6.97
CA VAL A 30 3.19 2.16 7.97
C VAL A 30 4.57 1.73 7.47
N SER A 31 4.70 1.56 6.15
CA SER A 31 5.98 1.26 5.54
C SER A 31 6.41 2.33 4.55
N LEU A 32 6.55 3.54 5.08
CA LEU A 32 6.99 4.69 4.30
C LEU A 32 8.41 4.55 3.81
N GLU A 33 9.33 3.97 4.59
CA GLU A 33 10.69 3.70 4.14
C GLU A 33 10.72 2.66 3.02
N GLU A 34 9.87 1.62 3.08
CA GLU A 34 9.75 0.67 1.97
C GLU A 34 9.10 1.35 0.74
N THR A 35 8.10 2.20 0.95
CA THR A 35 7.40 2.91 -0.14
C THR A 35 8.30 3.96 -0.79
N ALA A 36 9.03 4.75 0.01
CA ALA A 36 9.98 5.77 -0.43
C ALA A 36 11.22 5.12 -1.07
N GLY A 37 11.70 4.01 -0.51
CA GLY A 37 12.78 3.23 -1.10
C GLY A 37 12.40 2.64 -2.46
N GLN A 38 11.14 2.24 -2.68
CA GLN A 38 10.67 1.84 -4.02
C GLN A 38 10.40 3.05 -4.93
N ALA A 39 9.88 4.15 -4.39
CA ALA A 39 9.62 5.40 -5.11
C ALA A 39 10.89 6.08 -5.61
N SER A 40 11.97 6.06 -4.83
CA SER A 40 13.27 6.64 -5.20
C SER A 40 13.97 5.86 -6.30
N LEU A 41 13.68 4.56 -6.44
CA LEU A 41 14.30 3.70 -7.44
C LEU A 41 13.72 3.88 -8.84
N THR A 42 12.47 4.35 -8.97
CA THR A 42 11.79 4.44 -10.27
C THR A 42 10.85 5.65 -10.34
N TYR A 43 10.97 6.42 -11.43
CA TYR A 43 10.06 7.54 -11.74
C TYR A 43 8.57 7.13 -11.66
N LEU A 44 8.24 5.94 -12.15
CA LEU A 44 6.89 5.37 -12.14
C LEU A 44 6.33 5.17 -10.72
N SER A 45 7.18 4.81 -9.76
CA SER A 45 6.75 4.65 -8.37
C SER A 45 6.49 6.01 -7.70
N THR A 46 7.23 7.06 -8.08
CA THR A 46 6.90 8.45 -7.68
C THR A 46 5.55 8.89 -8.27
N LEU A 47 5.28 8.59 -9.56
CA LEU A 47 3.99 8.90 -10.17
C LEU A 47 2.82 8.15 -9.50
N ALA A 48 3.06 6.92 -9.05
CA ALA A 48 2.06 6.11 -8.36
C ALA A 48 1.66 6.73 -7.01
N VAL A 49 2.60 7.37 -6.30
CA VAL A 49 2.30 8.11 -5.07
C VAL A 49 1.40 9.32 -5.35
N LEU A 50 1.58 10.01 -6.48
CA LEU A 50 0.70 11.12 -6.87
C LEU A 50 -0.74 10.65 -7.15
N GLN A 51 -0.90 9.43 -7.66
CA GLN A 51 -2.21 8.81 -7.93
C GLN A 51 -2.74 7.96 -6.77
N LEU A 52 -2.21 8.15 -5.55
CA LEU A 52 -2.57 7.37 -4.36
C LEU A 52 -4.08 7.33 -4.09
N ASP A 53 -4.77 8.46 -4.28
CA ASP A 53 -6.21 8.54 -4.02
C ASP A 53 -7.01 7.62 -4.94
N ALA A 54 -6.65 7.58 -6.22
CA ALA A 54 -7.28 6.71 -7.21
C ALA A 54 -7.01 5.23 -6.89
N ILE A 55 -5.78 4.89 -6.49
CA ILE A 55 -5.39 3.53 -6.09
C ILE A 55 -6.17 3.09 -4.85
N LEU A 56 -6.24 3.92 -3.81
CA LEU A 56 -6.96 3.60 -2.58
C LEU A 56 -8.46 3.39 -2.84
N THR A 57 -9.04 4.15 -3.77
CA THR A 57 -10.47 4.07 -4.08
C THR A 57 -10.81 2.84 -4.94
N ASN A 58 -9.97 2.54 -5.93
CA ASN A 58 -10.31 1.60 -7.01
C ASN A 58 -9.47 0.31 -7.05
N ALA A 59 -8.46 0.14 -6.19
CA ALA A 59 -7.68 -1.10 -6.20
C ALA A 59 -8.57 -2.32 -5.91
N VAL A 60 -8.33 -3.40 -6.64
CA VAL A 60 -9.05 -4.67 -6.54
C VAL A 60 -8.24 -5.64 -5.70
N LEU A 61 -8.89 -6.39 -4.82
CA LEU A 61 -8.25 -7.46 -4.05
C LEU A 61 -7.88 -8.61 -4.98
N VAL A 62 -6.59 -8.96 -5.02
CA VAL A 62 -6.08 -10.09 -5.79
C VAL A 62 -5.85 -11.31 -4.90
N GLU A 63 -5.25 -11.09 -3.74
CA GLU A 63 -4.81 -12.19 -2.88
C GLU A 63 -4.80 -11.77 -1.40
N THR A 64 -4.98 -12.75 -0.51
CA THR A 64 -4.75 -12.59 0.92
C THR A 64 -3.55 -13.45 1.32
N THR A 65 -2.48 -12.82 1.80
CA THR A 65 -1.24 -13.50 2.20
C THR A 65 -1.06 -13.48 3.72
N PRO A 66 -0.41 -14.50 4.31
CA PRO A 66 0.02 -14.43 5.70
C PRO A 66 1.02 -13.29 5.91
N ILE A 67 1.13 -12.82 7.16
CA ILE A 67 2.15 -11.83 7.51
C ILE A 67 3.55 -12.44 7.39
N ASN A 68 4.52 -11.62 7.01
CA ASN A 68 5.92 -12.00 7.11
C ASN A 68 6.40 -11.76 8.54
N GLN A 69 6.61 -12.86 9.28
CA GLN A 69 7.06 -12.82 10.68
C GLN A 69 8.45 -12.21 10.87
N ASN A 70 9.25 -12.08 9.80
CA ASN A 70 10.56 -11.44 9.87
C ASN A 70 10.49 -9.91 9.79
N LYS A 71 9.33 -9.34 9.42
CA LYS A 71 9.16 -7.88 9.30
C LYS A 71 8.50 -7.32 10.55
N LYS A 72 9.28 -6.61 11.38
CA LYS A 72 8.80 -5.90 12.59
C LYS A 72 7.52 -5.09 12.34
N ASN A 73 7.44 -4.42 11.19
CA ASN A 73 6.32 -3.57 10.80
C ASN A 73 5.04 -4.35 10.46
N GLN A 74 5.09 -5.69 10.37
CA GLN A 74 3.94 -6.56 10.07
C GLN A 74 3.40 -7.33 11.28
N HIS A 75 4.07 -7.34 12.43
CA HIS A 75 3.63 -8.10 13.62
C HIS A 75 2.25 -7.70 14.13
N GLY A 76 1.86 -6.44 13.92
CA GLY A 76 0.56 -5.90 14.31
C GLY A 76 -0.60 -6.34 13.41
N PHE A 77 -0.34 -7.03 12.30
CA PHE A 77 -1.37 -7.47 11.36
C PHE A 77 -1.66 -8.97 11.50
N MET A 78 -2.90 -9.38 11.30
CA MET A 78 -3.30 -10.79 11.17
C MET A 78 -2.89 -11.35 9.83
N ARG A 79 -3.08 -10.55 8.77
CA ARG A 79 -2.87 -10.91 7.37
C ARG A 79 -2.68 -9.67 6.53
N MET A 80 -2.12 -9.86 5.34
CA MET A 80 -1.92 -8.83 4.35
C MET A 80 -2.84 -9.08 3.15
N LEU A 81 -3.45 -8.04 2.64
CA LEU A 81 -4.26 -8.03 1.44
C LEU A 81 -3.41 -7.44 0.32
N ARG A 82 -3.19 -8.21 -0.74
CA ARG A 82 -2.56 -7.73 -1.96
C ARG A 82 -3.66 -7.21 -2.88
N MET A 83 -3.62 -5.92 -3.11
CA MET A 83 -4.54 -5.23 -4.00
C MET A 83 -3.78 -4.71 -5.21
N THR A 84 -4.43 -4.66 -6.38
CA THR A 84 -3.83 -4.10 -7.60
C THR A 84 -4.75 -3.10 -8.25
N TYR A 85 -4.16 -2.10 -8.87
CA TYR A 85 -4.87 -1.11 -9.68
C TYR A 85 -4.08 -0.84 -10.95
N ASN A 86 -4.76 -0.70 -12.09
CA ASN A 86 -4.12 -0.29 -13.32
C ASN A 86 -4.16 1.25 -13.41
N CYS A 87 -3.03 1.89 -13.11
CA CYS A 87 -2.90 3.34 -13.17
C CYS A 87 -2.69 3.80 -14.63
N PRO A 88 -3.57 4.67 -15.17
CA PRO A 88 -3.36 5.26 -16.48
C PRO A 88 -2.00 5.98 -16.56
N GLY A 89 -1.18 5.63 -17.55
CA GLY A 89 0.16 6.20 -17.74
C GLY A 89 1.28 5.63 -16.87
N ILE A 90 0.98 4.72 -15.94
CA ILE A 90 1.98 4.02 -15.10
C ILE A 90 1.99 2.52 -15.39
N GLY A 91 0.81 1.93 -15.58
CA GLY A 91 0.60 0.49 -15.62
C GLY A 91 0.15 -0.07 -14.27
N GLN A 92 0.45 -1.34 -14.03
CA GLN A 92 -0.07 -2.04 -12.86
C GLN A 92 0.64 -1.60 -11.58
N VAL A 93 -0.14 -1.18 -10.59
CA VAL A 93 0.35 -0.81 -9.25
C VAL A 93 -0.15 -1.83 -8.25
N LYS A 94 0.74 -2.26 -7.36
CA LYS A 94 0.44 -3.13 -6.24
C LYS A 94 0.36 -2.31 -4.96
N MET A 95 -0.72 -2.49 -4.21
CA MET A 95 -0.90 -1.97 -2.86
C MET A 95 -1.01 -3.13 -1.88
N LEU A 96 -0.28 -3.07 -0.77
CA LEU A 96 -0.47 -3.98 0.35
C LEU A 96 -1.27 -3.28 1.45
N VAL A 97 -2.27 -3.97 1.98
CA VAL A 97 -3.11 -3.51 3.08
C VAL A 97 -3.04 -4.52 4.21
N GLY A 98 -2.59 -4.09 5.39
CA GLY A 98 -2.55 -4.93 6.59
C GLY A 98 -3.90 -4.90 7.30
N VAL A 99 -4.38 -6.07 7.74
CA VAL A 99 -5.54 -6.17 8.63
C VAL A 99 -5.04 -6.28 10.07
N LYS A 100 -5.31 -5.29 10.91
CA LYS A 100 -4.82 -5.27 12.31
C LYS A 100 -5.41 -6.41 13.15
N LYS A 101 -4.61 -6.92 14.10
CA LYS A 101 -5.06 -7.91 15.09
C LYS A 101 -6.07 -7.35 16.10
N SER A 102 -5.90 -6.10 16.50
CA SER A 102 -6.66 -5.48 17.59
C SER A 102 -8.12 -5.21 17.24
N ASP A 103 -8.35 -4.57 16.10
CA ASP A 103 -9.66 -4.00 15.72
C ASP A 103 -10.11 -4.45 14.32
N LYS A 104 -9.36 -5.36 13.69
CA LYS A 104 -9.57 -5.80 12.28
C LYS A 104 -9.58 -4.64 11.27
N SER A 105 -9.09 -3.46 11.66
CA SER A 105 -9.00 -2.31 10.77
C SER A 105 -8.00 -2.58 9.64
N LYS A 106 -8.34 -2.09 8.45
CA LYS A 106 -7.50 -2.20 7.26
C LYS A 106 -6.61 -0.98 7.19
N VAL A 107 -5.32 -1.20 6.99
CA VAL A 107 -4.31 -0.15 7.02
C VAL A 107 -3.44 -0.24 5.77
N GLN A 108 -3.31 0.85 5.04
CA GLN A 108 -2.37 0.95 3.93
C GLN A 108 -0.94 0.74 4.45
N TYR A 109 -0.27 -0.28 3.90
CA TYR A 109 1.05 -0.70 4.33
C TYR A 109 2.14 -0.19 3.38
N CYS A 110 2.05 -0.54 2.10
CA CYS A 110 2.98 -0.05 1.07
C CYS A 110 2.33 -0.03 -0.31
N ILE A 111 2.92 0.75 -1.22
CA ILE A 111 2.54 0.83 -2.62
C ILE A 111 3.79 0.69 -3.47
N THR A 112 3.67 -0.01 -4.60
CA THR A 112 4.78 -0.27 -5.50
C THR A 112 4.24 -0.36 -6.92
N ALA A 113 4.82 0.41 -7.86
CA ALA A 113 4.56 0.21 -9.27
C ALA A 113 5.19 -1.13 -9.71
N ILE A 114 4.41 -1.99 -10.36
CA ILE A 114 4.94 -3.19 -10.99
C ILE A 114 5.46 -2.74 -12.35
N ASP A 115 6.78 -2.51 -12.42
CA ASP A 115 7.41 -2.23 -13.69
C ASP A 115 7.26 -3.45 -14.61
N ALA A 116 6.58 -3.27 -15.74
CA ALA A 116 6.31 -4.32 -16.72
C ALA A 116 7.61 -4.94 -17.28
N THR A 117 8.75 -4.24 -17.18
CA THR A 117 10.04 -4.74 -17.69
C THR A 117 10.66 -5.83 -16.81
N LYS A 118 10.33 -5.93 -15.52
CA LYS A 118 10.89 -6.97 -14.63
C LYS A 118 10.22 -8.34 -14.74
N ASN A 119 9.08 -8.45 -15.41
CA ASN A 119 8.45 -9.76 -15.71
C ASN A 119 9.12 -10.51 -16.87
N ARG A 120 10.13 -9.93 -17.54
CA ARG A 120 10.97 -10.63 -18.52
C ARG A 120 12.25 -11.15 -17.87
N ARG A 121 12.13 -12.08 -16.91
CA ARG A 121 13.24 -12.99 -16.64
C ARG A 121 12.90 -14.31 -17.33
N PRO A 122 13.54 -14.65 -18.47
CA PRO A 122 13.43 -16.00 -19.00
C PRO A 122 13.96 -16.97 -17.95
N LYS A 123 13.22 -18.07 -17.80
CA LYS A 123 13.58 -19.20 -16.95
C LYS A 123 14.78 -19.93 -17.55
#